data_AF-A0A943B926-F1
#
_entry.id   AF-A0A943B926-F1
#
_cell.length_a   1.000
_cell.length_b   1.000
_cell.length_c   1.000
_cell.angle_alpha   90.00
_cell.angle_beta   90.00
_cell.angle_gamma   90.00
#
_symmetry.space_group_name_H-M   'P 1'
#
loop_
_entity.id
_entity.type
_entity.pdbx_description
1 polymer ?
#
loop_
_entity_poly.entity_id
_entity_poly.type
_entity_poly.pdbx_seq_one_letter_code
_entity_poly.pdbx_strand_id
1 'polypeptide(L)'
;MQHLKKFLKGTYLSIFNILLATVVVLNCKGTYRIANKIFHIDKNLNIPRNKLYAEYGRIIDFINNPKTTDLSFESFTLSNNALYHFVEVRKIFIGIYIFLIFSISLLVIYLLINKKRIKKAIGNIPVISLLITIVTSFVIIAFSMVNFNYLFKIFHEIVFANDY
;
A
#
# COMPACT_ATOMS: atom_id res chain seq x y z
N MET A 1 26.05 16.19 14.76
CA MET A 1 25.56 14.82 15.10
C MET A 1 24.10 14.75 15.59
N GLN A 2 23.59 15.72 16.38
CA GLN A 2 22.19 15.67 16.86
C GLN A 2 21.13 15.90 15.77
N HIS A 3 21.37 16.82 14.82
CA HIS A 3 20.47 17.07 13.69
C HIS A 3 20.32 15.84 12.79
N LEU A 4 21.44 15.14 12.52
CA LEU A 4 21.44 13.89 11.76
C LEU A 4 20.57 12.80 12.44
N LYS A 5 20.69 12.63 13.76
CA LYS A 5 19.87 11.67 14.52
C LYS A 5 18.38 12.02 14.45
N LYS A 6 18.03 13.31 14.51
CA LYS A 6 16.64 13.77 14.34
C LYS A 6 16.14 13.48 12.93
N PHE A 7 16.91 13.84 11.90
CA PHE A 7 16.56 13.58 10.51
C PHE A 7 16.31 12.08 10.26
N LEU A 8 17.25 11.20 10.63
CA LEU A 8 17.11 9.75 10.46
C LEU A 8 15.88 9.18 11.15
N LYS A 9 15.60 9.63 12.39
CA LYS A 9 14.39 9.22 13.12
C LYS A 9 13.11 9.67 12.42
N GLY A 10 13.14 10.86 11.83
CA GLY A 10 12.03 11.40 11.06
C GLY A 10 11.77 10.56 9.82
N THR A 11 12.81 10.37 9.00
CA THR A 11 12.73 9.57 7.77
C THR A 11 12.24 8.16 8.05
N TYR A 12 12.74 7.54 9.13
CA TYR A 12 12.25 6.24 9.57
C TYR A 12 10.75 6.24 9.90
N LEU A 13 10.29 7.21 10.70
CA LEU A 13 8.87 7.33 11.05
C LEU A 13 8.00 7.60 9.81
N SER A 14 8.47 8.42 8.89
CA SER A 14 7.82 8.69 7.61
C SER A 14 7.64 7.41 6.79
N ILE A 15 8.71 6.64 6.60
CA ILE A 15 8.66 5.35 5.88
C ILE A 15 7.73 4.37 6.58
N PHE A 16 7.82 4.26 7.91
CA PHE A 16 6.94 3.40 8.70
C PHE A 16 5.46 3.75 8.50
N ASN A 17 5.10 5.03 8.55
CA ASN A 17 3.72 5.48 8.33
C ASN A 17 3.25 5.20 6.90
N ILE A 18 4.10 5.41 5.90
CA ILE A 18 3.77 5.09 4.50
C ILE A 18 3.50 3.59 4.36
N LEU A 19 4.40 2.72 4.85
CA LEU A 19 4.23 1.26 4.81
C LEU A 19 2.93 0.84 5.50
N LEU A 20 2.66 1.37 6.69
CA LEU A 20 1.45 1.06 7.45
C LEU A 20 0.19 1.51 6.70
N ALA A 21 0.17 2.74 6.19
CA ALA A 21 -0.96 3.27 5.43
C ALA A 21 -1.21 2.47 4.15
N THR A 22 -0.16 2.11 3.43
CA THR A 22 -0.23 1.25 2.23
C THR A 22 -0.87 -0.10 2.58
N VAL A 23 -0.42 -0.79 3.63
CA VAL A 23 -1.02 -2.06 4.07
C VAL A 23 -2.50 -1.88 4.44
N VAL A 24 -2.85 -0.85 5.20
CA VAL A 24 -4.23 -0.60 5.62
C VAL A 24 -5.13 -0.34 4.41
N VAL A 25 -4.72 0.55 3.51
CA VAL A 25 -5.53 0.94 2.34
C VAL A 25 -5.73 -0.25 1.38
N LEU A 26 -4.67 -1.00 1.10
CA LEU A 26 -4.72 -2.12 0.16
C LEU A 26 -5.60 -3.28 0.66
N ASN A 27 -5.67 -3.49 1.98
CA ASN A 27 -6.53 -4.52 2.57
C ASN A 27 -7.97 -4.03 2.84
N CYS A 28 -8.21 -2.73 2.71
CA CYS A 28 -9.53 -2.17 2.94
C CYS A 28 -10.45 -2.43 1.74
N LYS A 29 -11.14 -3.58 1.73
CA LYS A 29 -12.17 -3.91 0.71
C LYS A 29 -13.28 -2.83 0.60
N GLY A 30 -13.40 -1.95 1.60
CA GLY A 30 -14.31 -0.81 1.60
C GLY A 30 -13.98 0.25 0.53
N THR A 31 -12.70 0.44 0.18
CA THR A 31 -12.29 1.40 -0.86
C THR A 31 -12.91 1.05 -2.20
N TYR A 32 -12.89 -0.23 -2.56
CA TYR A 32 -13.50 -0.72 -3.79
C TYR A 32 -15.03 -0.60 -3.79
N ARG A 33 -15.68 -0.78 -2.64
CA ARG A 33 -17.14 -0.55 -2.51
C ARG A 33 -17.49 0.92 -2.73
N ILE A 34 -16.67 1.85 -2.22
CA ILE A 34 -16.84 3.29 -2.45
C ILE A 34 -16.63 3.60 -3.94
N ALA A 35 -15.56 3.07 -4.55
CA ALA A 35 -15.30 3.23 -5.97
C ALA A 35 -16.49 2.73 -6.82
N ASN A 36 -17.05 1.56 -6.51
CA ASN A 36 -18.23 1.05 -7.20
C ASN A 36 -19.45 1.98 -7.09
N LYS A 37 -19.66 2.62 -5.94
CA LYS A 37 -20.76 3.58 -5.76
C LYS A 37 -20.58 4.83 -6.61
N ILE A 38 -19.35 5.32 -6.74
CA ILE A 38 -19.01 6.54 -7.49
C ILE A 38 -19.04 6.28 -8.99
N PHE A 39 -18.44 5.17 -9.44
CA PHE A 39 -18.22 4.87 -10.85
C PHE A 39 -19.23 3.90 -11.46
N HIS A 40 -20.15 3.35 -10.66
CA HIS A 40 -21.18 2.40 -11.09
C HIS A 40 -20.63 1.17 -11.84
N ILE A 41 -19.51 0.61 -11.35
CA ILE A 41 -18.76 -0.48 -12.02
C ILE A 41 -19.65 -1.72 -12.22
N ASP A 42 -20.46 -2.08 -11.23
CA ASP A 42 -21.40 -3.20 -11.29
C ASP A 42 -22.40 -3.05 -12.44
N LYS A 43 -22.91 -1.83 -12.64
CA LYS A 43 -23.86 -1.54 -13.73
C LYS A 43 -23.16 -1.55 -15.09
N ASN A 44 -21.98 -0.94 -15.18
CA ASN A 44 -21.22 -0.85 -16.44
C ASN A 44 -20.79 -2.24 -16.95
N LEU A 45 -20.52 -3.17 -16.04
CA LEU A 45 -20.15 -4.55 -16.35
C LEU A 45 -21.36 -5.50 -16.41
N ASN A 46 -22.57 -5.00 -16.12
CA ASN A 46 -23.81 -5.79 -16.02
C ASN A 46 -23.68 -7.03 -15.12
N ILE A 47 -23.05 -6.87 -13.96
CA ILE A 47 -22.88 -7.94 -12.97
C ILE A 47 -23.44 -7.56 -11.59
N PRO A 48 -24.03 -8.52 -10.86
CA PRO A 48 -24.51 -8.27 -9.50
C PRO A 48 -23.39 -7.79 -8.55
N ARG A 49 -23.68 -6.79 -7.70
CA ARG A 49 -22.71 -6.22 -6.73
C ARG A 49 -22.05 -7.27 -5.83
N ASN A 50 -22.81 -8.27 -5.38
CA ASN A 50 -22.27 -9.35 -4.56
C ASN A 50 -21.22 -10.17 -5.32
N LYS A 51 -21.45 -10.48 -6.59
CA LYS A 51 -20.46 -11.14 -7.45
C LYS A 51 -19.24 -10.26 -7.65
N LEU A 52 -19.43 -8.99 -8.04
CA LEU A 52 -18.32 -8.05 -8.21
C LEU A 52 -17.41 -7.96 -6.97
N TYR A 53 -18.01 -7.85 -5.78
CA TYR A 53 -17.25 -7.77 -4.53
C TYR A 53 -16.61 -9.10 -4.14
N ALA A 54 -17.21 -10.23 -4.50
CA ALA A 54 -16.60 -11.55 -4.31
C ALA A 54 -15.36 -11.72 -5.21
N GLU A 55 -15.45 -11.34 -6.50
CA GLU A 55 -14.31 -11.37 -7.42
C GLU A 55 -13.15 -10.50 -6.91
N TYR A 56 -13.45 -9.26 -6.49
CA TYR A 56 -12.43 -8.39 -5.89
C TYR A 56 -11.87 -8.99 -4.59
N GLY A 57 -12.71 -9.64 -3.79
CA GLY A 57 -12.30 -10.38 -2.60
C GLY A 57 -11.25 -11.44 -2.92
N ARG A 58 -11.47 -12.25 -3.96
CA ARG A 58 -10.53 -13.28 -4.43
C ARG A 58 -9.18 -12.69 -4.82
N ILE A 59 -9.17 -11.53 -5.48
CA ILE A 59 -7.93 -10.82 -5.84
C ILE A 59 -7.14 -10.46 -4.57
N ILE A 60 -7.80 -9.82 -3.60
CA ILE A 60 -7.15 -9.41 -2.35
C ILE A 60 -6.64 -10.63 -1.58
N ASP A 61 -7.42 -11.69 -1.51
CA ASP A 61 -7.04 -12.91 -0.79
C ASP A 61 -5.85 -13.62 -1.47
N PHE A 62 -5.81 -13.65 -2.81
CA PHE A 62 -4.68 -14.18 -3.59
C PHE A 62 -3.40 -13.36 -3.39
N ILE A 63 -3.48 -12.02 -3.47
CA ILE A 63 -2.32 -11.14 -3.32
C ILE A 63 -1.73 -11.23 -1.90
N ASN A 64 -2.57 -11.48 -0.90
CA ASN A 64 -2.15 -11.61 0.50
C ASN A 64 -1.63 -13.00 0.87
N ASN A 65 -1.88 -14.02 0.05
CA ASN A 65 -1.47 -15.38 0.34
C ASN A 65 -0.27 -15.81 -0.52
N PRO A 66 0.92 -15.99 0.08
CA PRO A 66 2.10 -16.43 -0.67
C PRO A 66 1.98 -17.87 -1.20
N LYS A 67 1.05 -18.68 -0.65
CA LYS A 67 0.93 -20.11 -0.95
C LYS A 67 -0.10 -20.46 -2.02
N THR A 68 -1.00 -19.54 -2.37
CA THR A 68 -2.04 -19.81 -3.37
C THR A 68 -1.46 -19.80 -4.77
N THR A 69 -1.61 -20.87 -5.54
CA THR A 69 -1.13 -20.90 -6.92
C THR A 69 -2.17 -20.40 -7.91
N ASP A 70 -3.46 -20.53 -7.56
CA ASP A 70 -4.54 -20.38 -8.52
C ASP A 70 -5.39 -19.15 -8.19
N LEU A 71 -5.57 -18.28 -9.19
CA LEU A 71 -6.55 -17.21 -9.19
C LEU A 71 -7.55 -17.51 -10.30
N SER A 72 -8.83 -17.58 -9.96
CA SER A 72 -9.91 -17.77 -10.91
C SER A 72 -11.10 -16.91 -10.55
N PHE A 73 -11.90 -16.59 -11.56
CA PHE A 73 -13.09 -15.76 -11.44
C PHE A 73 -14.27 -16.49 -12.06
N GLU A 74 -15.46 -16.29 -11.49
CA GLU A 74 -16.70 -16.83 -12.07
C GLU A 74 -17.28 -15.88 -13.12
N SER A 75 -17.05 -14.58 -12.95
CA SER A 75 -17.67 -13.52 -13.73
C SER A 75 -16.75 -12.93 -14.80
N PHE A 76 -15.47 -13.29 -14.80
CA PHE A 76 -14.44 -12.73 -15.68
C PHE A 76 -13.50 -13.80 -16.23
N THR A 77 -13.02 -13.59 -17.45
CA THR A 77 -11.91 -14.38 -18.00
C THR A 77 -10.58 -13.84 -17.50
N LEU A 78 -9.74 -14.71 -16.94
CA LEU A 78 -8.37 -14.35 -16.56
C LEU A 78 -7.39 -14.83 -17.64
N SER A 79 -6.65 -13.91 -18.24
CA SER A 79 -5.58 -14.25 -19.18
C SER A 79 -4.29 -14.63 -18.44
N ASN A 80 -3.38 -15.35 -19.13
CA ASN A 80 -2.08 -15.71 -18.57
C ASN A 80 -1.25 -14.46 -18.20
N ASN A 81 -1.25 -13.42 -19.03
CA ASN A 81 -0.56 -12.16 -18.73
C ASN A 81 -1.16 -11.46 -17.50
N ALA A 82 -2.49 -11.45 -17.35
CA ALA A 82 -3.14 -10.88 -16.18
C ALA A 82 -2.79 -11.67 -14.90
N LEU A 83 -2.77 -13.01 -14.97
CA LEU A 83 -2.34 -13.85 -13.86
C LEU A 83 -0.88 -13.57 -13.48
N TYR A 84 0.02 -13.47 -14.47
CA TYR A 84 1.43 -13.12 -14.23
C TYR A 84 1.55 -11.76 -13.51
N HIS A 85 0.82 -10.75 -13.97
CA HIS A 85 0.79 -9.44 -13.33
C HIS A 85 0.31 -9.52 -11.87
N PHE A 86 -0.76 -10.25 -11.56
CA PHE A 86 -1.20 -10.45 -10.18
C PHE A 86 -0.16 -11.17 -9.32
N VAL A 87 0.64 -12.09 -9.89
CA VAL A 87 1.75 -12.73 -9.19
C VAL A 87 2.86 -11.72 -8.84
N GLU A 88 3.17 -10.78 -9.74
CA GLU A 88 4.13 -9.70 -9.45
C GLU A 88 3.62 -8.77 -8.33
N VAL A 89 2.37 -8.35 -8.41
CA VAL A 89 1.71 -7.52 -7.38
C VAL A 89 1.80 -8.20 -6.01
N ARG A 90 1.55 -9.52 -5.95
CA ARG A 90 1.72 -10.31 -4.72
C ARG A 90 3.14 -10.25 -4.15
N LYS A 91 4.18 -10.41 -4.99
CA LYS A 91 5.57 -10.34 -4.53
C LYS A 91 5.86 -8.99 -3.87
N ILE A 92 5.36 -7.90 -4.45
CA ILE A 92 5.50 -6.55 -3.90
C ILE A 92 4.79 -6.44 -2.54
N PHE A 93 3.55 -6.94 -2.44
CA PHE A 93 2.79 -6.89 -1.18
C PHE A 93 3.46 -7.69 -0.06
N ILE A 94 3.96 -8.89 -0.36
CA ILE A 94 4.74 -9.69 0.60
C ILE A 94 5.99 -8.92 1.03
N GLY A 95 6.69 -8.28 0.09
CA GLY A 95 7.82 -7.41 0.39
C GLY A 95 7.45 -6.28 1.37
N ILE A 96 6.33 -5.59 1.12
CA ILE A 96 5.81 -4.53 2.00
C ILE A 96 5.51 -5.09 3.40
N TYR A 97 4.92 -6.29 3.52
CA TYR A 97 4.68 -6.92 4.81
C TYR A 97 5.97 -7.25 5.57
N ILE A 98 6.97 -7.80 4.88
CA ILE A 98 8.27 -8.11 5.47
C ILE A 98 8.94 -6.82 5.97
N PHE A 99 8.95 -5.75 5.15
CA PHE A 99 9.51 -4.46 5.56
C PHE A 99 8.76 -3.82 6.73
N LEU A 100 7.44 -3.92 6.75
CA LEU A 100 6.63 -3.41 7.86
C LEU A 100 6.91 -4.18 9.15
N ILE A 101 6.97 -5.51 9.12
CA ILE A 101 7.30 -6.35 10.28
C ILE A 101 8.69 -6.03 10.81
N PHE A 102 9.67 -5.87 9.92
CA PHE A 102 11.02 -5.47 10.27
C PHE A 102 11.03 -4.09 10.95
N SER A 103 10.32 -3.12 10.37
CA SER A 103 10.17 -1.79 10.96
C SER A 103 9.49 -1.83 12.33
N ILE A 104 8.37 -2.57 12.50
CA ILE A 104 7.73 -2.75 13.81
C ILE A 104 8.72 -3.33 14.82
N SER A 105 9.51 -4.34 14.43
CA SER A 105 10.49 -4.98 15.30
C SER A 105 11.55 -3.99 15.78
N LEU A 106 12.09 -3.16 14.88
CA LEU A 106 13.03 -2.09 15.23
C LEU A 106 12.41 -1.06 16.18
N LEU A 107 11.16 -0.68 15.94
CA LEU A 107 10.44 0.25 16.82
C LEU A 107 10.26 -0.33 18.23
N VAL A 108 9.85 -1.60 18.33
CA VAL A 108 9.68 -2.29 19.61
C VAL A 108 11.00 -2.39 20.36
N ILE A 109 12.08 -2.84 19.70
CA ILE A 109 13.42 -2.92 20.30
C ILE A 109 13.86 -1.53 20.81
N TYR A 110 13.68 -0.48 20.00
CA TYR A 110 13.99 0.89 20.40
C TYR A 110 13.22 1.32 21.66
N LEU A 111 11.92 1.01 21.74
CA LEU A 111 11.08 1.34 22.89
C LEU A 111 11.49 0.55 24.15
N LEU A 112 11.85 -0.73 24.01
CA LEU A 112 12.31 -1.56 25.12
C LEU A 112 13.63 -1.03 25.72
N ILE A 113 14.61 -0.67 24.88
CA ILE A 113 15.90 -0.11 25.33
C ILE A 113 15.68 1.25 26.02
N ASN A 114 14.74 2.06 25.53
CA ASN A 114 14.51 3.43 26.01
C ASN A 114 13.34 3.57 26.99
N LYS A 115 12.90 2.48 27.65
CA LYS A 115 11.67 2.42 28.47
C LYS A 115 11.55 3.56 29.50
N LYS A 116 12.66 3.97 30.13
CA LYS A 116 12.70 5.09 31.11
C LYS A 116 12.65 6.50 30.50
N ARG A 117 12.75 6.62 29.17
CA ARG A 117 12.85 7.91 28.43
C ARG A 117 11.79 8.04 27.33
N ILE A 118 10.74 7.22 27.34
CA ILE A 118 9.69 7.21 26.29
C ILE A 118 9.07 8.60 26.10
N LYS A 119 8.69 9.31 27.17
CA LYS A 119 8.13 10.68 27.07
C LYS A 119 9.07 11.65 26.36
N LYS A 120 10.38 11.57 26.65
CA LYS A 120 11.42 12.40 25.99
C LYS A 120 11.70 11.95 24.55
N ALA A 121 11.53 10.66 24.25
CA ALA A 121 11.66 10.12 22.90
C ALA A 121 10.48 10.55 22.00
N ILE A 122 9.25 10.63 22.52
CA ILE A 122 8.06 11.10 21.80
C ILE A 122 8.14 12.62 21.58
N GLY A 123 8.52 13.39 22.59
CA GLY A 123 8.65 14.86 22.46
C GLY A 123 9.74 15.34 21.50
N ASN A 124 10.59 14.44 21.00
CA ASN A 124 11.66 14.73 20.03
C ASN A 124 11.35 14.20 18.62
N ILE A 125 10.07 13.93 18.29
CA ILE A 125 9.68 13.59 16.93
C ILE A 125 9.97 14.78 16.01
N PRO A 126 10.63 14.59 14.85
CA PRO A 126 10.96 15.68 13.95
C PRO A 126 9.71 16.07 13.16
N VAL A 127 9.04 17.15 13.60
CA VAL A 127 7.83 17.70 12.96
C VAL A 127 8.05 17.95 11.46
N ILE A 128 9.24 18.40 11.07
CA ILE A 128 9.62 18.66 9.67
C ILE A 128 9.48 17.40 8.80
N SER A 129 9.88 16.22 9.29
CA SER A 129 9.78 14.98 8.51
C SER A 129 8.33 14.57 8.28
N LEU A 130 7.49 14.74 9.31
CA LEU A 130 6.06 14.49 9.20
C LEU A 130 5.39 15.45 8.21
N LEU A 131 5.74 16.74 8.27
CA LEU A 131 5.28 17.76 7.32
C LEU A 131 5.67 17.41 5.89
N ILE A 132 6.91 17.01 5.64
CA ILE A 132 7.36 16.57 4.32
C ILE A 132 6.49 15.41 3.83
N THR A 133 6.27 14.38 4.66
CA THR A 133 5.42 13.23 4.27
C THR A 133 4.00 13.66 3.92
N ILE A 134 3.40 14.54 4.72
CA ILE A 134 2.05 15.05 4.46
C ILE A 134 2.02 15.83 3.15
N VAL A 135 2.93 16.79 2.96
CA VAL A 135 3.00 17.63 1.76
C VAL A 135 3.24 16.78 0.52
N THR A 136 4.20 15.86 0.54
CA THR A 136 4.46 14.95 -0.59
C THR A 136 3.23 14.10 -0.92
N SER A 137 2.52 13.59 0.10
CA SER A 137 1.29 12.82 -0.13
C SER A 137 0.19 13.65 -0.79
N PHE A 138 -0.02 14.89 -0.32
CA PHE A 138 -0.98 15.81 -0.93
C PHE A 138 -0.64 16.15 -2.38
N VAL A 139 0.65 16.36 -2.68
CA VAL A 139 1.10 16.63 -4.06
C VAL A 139 0.82 15.43 -4.97
N ILE A 140 1.13 14.20 -4.51
CA ILE A 140 0.85 12.98 -5.28
C ILE A 140 -0.66 12.84 -5.54
N ILE A 141 -1.50 13.08 -4.52
CA ILE A 141 -2.95 13.04 -4.66
C ILE A 141 -3.43 14.09 -5.66
N ALA A 142 -2.99 15.35 -5.53
CA ALA A 142 -3.38 16.41 -6.45
C ALA A 142 -2.99 16.09 -7.90
N PHE A 143 -1.78 15.60 -8.12
CA PHE A 143 -1.33 15.20 -9.45
C PHE A 143 -2.11 14.00 -9.99
N SER A 144 -2.50 13.04 -9.12
CA SER A 144 -3.34 11.89 -9.51
C SER A 144 -4.72 12.30 -9.97
N MET A 145 -5.28 13.40 -9.45
CA MET A 145 -6.57 13.93 -9.89
C MET A 145 -6.46 14.64 -11.25
N VAL A 146 -5.30 15.19 -11.59
CA VAL A 146 -5.06 15.86 -12.87
C VAL A 146 -4.74 14.87 -13.98
N ASN A 147 -3.85 13.91 -13.74
CA ASN A 147 -3.42 12.95 -14.76
C ASN A 147 -3.08 11.57 -14.15
N PHE A 148 -4.13 10.86 -13.73
CA PHE A 148 -4.00 9.51 -13.20
C PHE A 148 -3.28 8.56 -14.16
N ASN A 149 -3.58 8.62 -15.46
CA ASN A 149 -3.02 7.69 -16.46
C ASN A 149 -1.50 7.83 -16.59
N TYR A 150 -0.99 9.06 -16.59
CA TYR A 150 0.46 9.29 -16.65
C TYR A 150 1.16 8.81 -15.38
N LEU A 151 0.60 9.12 -14.20
CA LEU A 151 1.12 8.63 -12.93
C LEU A 151 1.09 7.10 -12.83
N PHE A 152 -0.01 6.49 -13.25
CA PHE A 152 -0.18 5.05 -13.30
C PHE A 152 0.89 4.43 -14.19
N LYS A 153 1.12 4.98 -15.40
CA LYS A 153 2.15 4.49 -16.32
C LYS A 153 3.55 4.56 -15.70
N ILE A 154 3.96 5.72 -15.17
CA ILE A 154 5.27 5.88 -14.52
C ILE A 154 5.43 4.90 -13.37
N PHE A 155 4.42 4.79 -12.51
CA PHE A 155 4.44 3.84 -11.42
C PHE A 155 4.66 2.40 -11.93
N HIS A 156 3.97 2.01 -13.01
CA HIS A 156 4.12 0.68 -13.57
C HIS A 156 5.51 0.43 -14.15
N GLU A 157 6.10 1.42 -14.83
CA GLU A 157 7.46 1.31 -15.38
C GLU A 157 8.55 1.27 -14.30
N ILE A 158 8.32 1.92 -13.14
CA ILE A 158 9.28 1.89 -12.02
C ILE A 158 9.19 0.58 -11.25
N VAL A 159 7.96 0.08 -11.03
CA VAL A 159 7.72 -1.01 -10.08
C VAL A 159 7.71 -2.38 -10.77
N PHE A 160 7.32 -2.45 -12.03
CA PHE A 160 7.22 -3.70 -12.80
C PHE A 160 8.17 -3.65 -13.99
N ALA A 161 8.72 -4.80 -14.36
CA ALA A 161 9.58 -4.92 -15.53
C ALA A 161 8.79 -4.82 -16.84
N ASN A 162 7.49 -5.16 -16.83
CA ASN A 162 6.60 -5.20 -18.00
C ASN A 162 7.10 -6.10 -19.14
N ASP A 163 7.74 -7.23 -18.80
CA ASP A 163 8.37 -8.15 -19.77
C ASP A 163 7.39 -9.15 -20.42
N TYR A 164 6.12 -8.77 -20.65
CA TYR A 164 5.05 -9.69 -21.09
C TYR A 164 4.11 -9.14 -22.15
#